data_AF-A0A7V3X3F6-F1
#
_entry.id   AF-A0A7V3X3F6-F1
#
_cell.length_a   1.000
_cell.length_b   1.000
_cell.length_c   1.000
_cell.angle_alpha   90.00
_cell.angle_beta   90.00
_cell.angle_gamma   90.00
#
_symmetry.space_group_name_H-M   'P 1'
#
loop_
_entity.id
_entity.type
_entity.pdbx_description
1 polymer ?
#
loop_
_entity_poly.entity_id
_entity_poly.type
_entity_poly.pdbx_seq_one_letter_code
_entity_poly.pdbx_strand_id
1 'polypeptide(L)'
;MRPATVVKRVERVQALFRDALRRELVSKNPFETLKRPKVDASDRQVYVPAEVVERLIDATPDLEWKLLLAIVRYLGLRVPSEPFSLTWADVDWEQSRLRVPFPKTEVHGKPYRVVPIVPPVRPHLEAVWEAAEPGQVFIFHRLRQRESLNAANRGWWANVNLRQHLLRLIARIGEQPWPRLWHSLRASAETDLVARFPLHVVTAWMGNTSKVATKHYLRVTPQDYTRAITEAWNGGTESGTRVAQKAAQNVPAPSSKHSEN
;
A
#
# COMPACT_ATOMS: atom_id res chain seq x y z
N MET A 1 19.07 -11.38 16.75
CA MET A 1 17.96 -11.84 15.86
C MET A 1 16.83 -10.83 15.93
N ARG A 2 16.19 -10.44 14.81
CA ARG A 2 15.10 -9.43 14.84
C ARG A 2 13.89 -9.95 15.64
N PRO A 3 13.18 -9.12 16.43
CA PRO A 3 12.02 -9.56 17.23
C PRO A 3 10.94 -10.30 16.44
N ALA A 4 10.61 -9.84 15.23
CA ALA A 4 9.65 -10.52 14.34
C ALA A 4 10.06 -11.95 13.96
N THR A 5 11.37 -12.19 13.81
CA THR A 5 11.92 -13.52 13.51
C THR A 5 11.76 -14.45 14.72
N VAL A 6 11.98 -13.93 15.93
CA VAL A 6 11.75 -14.68 17.18
C VAL A 6 10.29 -15.10 17.30
N VAL A 7 9.35 -14.16 17.08
CA VAL A 7 7.90 -14.47 17.08
C VAL A 7 7.57 -15.61 16.13
N LYS A 8 8.05 -15.56 14.88
CA LYS A 8 7.76 -16.60 13.87
C LYS A 8 8.34 -17.96 14.24
N ARG A 9 9.51 -18.00 14.88
CA ARG A 9 10.10 -19.26 15.35
C ARG A 9 9.29 -19.85 16.51
N VAL A 10 8.93 -19.03 17.49
CA VAL A 10 8.07 -19.45 18.62
C VAL A 10 6.72 -19.95 18.11
N GLU A 11 6.10 -19.26 17.15
CA GLU A 11 4.84 -19.69 16.50
C GLU A 11 4.94 -21.08 15.89
N ARG A 12 6.00 -21.33 15.11
CA ARG A 12 6.20 -22.61 14.43
C ARG A 12 6.41 -23.75 15.42
N VAL A 13 7.25 -23.54 16.42
CA VAL A 13 7.54 -24.57 17.43
C VAL A 13 6.30 -24.86 18.28
N GLN A 14 5.56 -23.82 18.71
CA GLN A 14 4.28 -24.00 19.42
C GLN A 14 3.23 -24.72 18.57
N ALA A 15 3.19 -24.47 17.25
CA ALA A 15 2.26 -25.16 16.36
C ALA A 15 2.65 -26.63 16.17
N LEU A 16 3.93 -26.92 15.96
CA LEU A 16 4.46 -28.28 15.82
C LEU A 16 4.15 -29.13 17.06
N PHE A 17 4.47 -28.63 18.26
CA PHE A 17 4.22 -29.38 19.49
C PHE A 17 2.72 -29.47 19.85
N ARG A 18 1.88 -28.52 19.41
CA ARG A 18 0.42 -28.67 19.51
C ARG A 18 -0.10 -29.79 18.60
N ASP A 19 0.45 -29.94 17.40
CA ASP A 19 0.10 -31.05 16.50
C ASP A 19 0.61 -32.39 17.06
N ALA A 20 1.84 -32.44 17.57
CA ALA A 20 2.39 -33.63 18.21
C ALA A 20 1.58 -34.06 19.44
N LEU A 21 1.15 -33.11 20.28
CA LEU A 21 0.28 -33.38 21.42
C LEU A 21 -1.10 -33.88 20.98
N ARG A 22 -1.70 -33.28 19.94
CA ARG A 22 -2.98 -33.72 19.37
C ARG A 22 -2.92 -35.15 18.82
N ARG A 23 -1.76 -35.55 18.29
CA ARG A 23 -1.48 -36.89 17.79
C ARG A 23 -0.93 -37.84 18.86
N GLU A 24 -0.92 -37.40 20.12
CA GLU A 24 -0.45 -38.18 21.28
C GLU A 24 1.01 -38.67 21.18
N LEU A 25 1.82 -38.02 20.34
CA LEU A 25 3.26 -38.34 20.18
C LEU A 25 4.11 -37.80 21.33
N VAL A 26 3.57 -36.84 22.08
CA VAL A 26 4.17 -36.25 23.29
C VAL A 26 3.09 -36.06 24.34
N SER A 27 3.47 -36.13 25.61
CA SER A 27 2.53 -35.95 26.74
C SER A 27 2.29 -34.48 27.11
N LYS A 28 3.14 -33.56 26.64
CA LYS A 28 3.00 -32.12 26.89
C LYS A 28 3.70 -31.29 25.82
N ASN A 29 3.27 -30.03 25.66
CA ASN A 29 3.94 -29.05 24.84
C ASN A 29 4.91 -28.20 25.69
N PRO A 30 6.24 -28.37 25.58
CA PRO A 30 7.21 -27.63 26.40
C PRO A 30 7.29 -26.13 26.07
N PHE A 31 6.66 -25.69 24.98
CA PHE A 31 6.67 -24.30 24.53
C PHE A 31 5.34 -23.57 24.80
N GLU A 32 4.38 -24.21 25.48
CA GLU A 32 3.03 -23.69 25.68
C GLU A 32 3.02 -22.33 26.41
N THR A 33 3.84 -22.18 27.45
CA THR A 33 3.90 -20.98 28.29
C THR A 33 4.77 -19.86 27.73
N LEU A 34 5.51 -20.12 26.63
CA LEU A 34 6.41 -19.12 26.06
C LEU A 34 5.62 -17.96 25.46
N LYS A 35 5.78 -16.80 26.09
CA LYS A 35 5.20 -15.55 25.61
C LYS A 35 5.94 -15.07 24.37
N ARG A 36 5.18 -14.63 23.39
CA ARG A 36 5.73 -14.01 22.18
C ARG A 36 6.08 -12.55 22.50
N PRO A 37 7.27 -12.07 22.11
CA PRO A 37 7.60 -10.66 22.26
C PRO A 37 6.62 -9.81 21.44
N LYS A 38 6.18 -8.68 22.00
CA LYS A 38 5.41 -7.69 21.24
C LYS A 38 6.32 -7.08 20.19
N VAL A 39 5.88 -7.11 18.94
CA VAL A 39 6.58 -6.46 17.83
C VAL A 39 5.69 -5.35 17.36
N ASP A 40 6.07 -4.12 17.67
CA ASP A 40 5.44 -2.98 17.03
C ASP A 40 5.97 -2.87 15.59
N ALA A 41 5.04 -2.74 14.65
CA ALA A 41 5.33 -2.60 13.24
C ALA A 41 4.87 -1.23 12.71
N SER A 42 4.35 -0.34 13.58
CA SER A 42 4.00 1.05 13.26
C SER A 42 5.18 1.79 12.64
N ASP A 43 6.39 1.63 13.17
CA ASP A 43 7.56 2.43 12.76
C ASP A 43 8.07 2.08 11.35
N ARG A 44 7.48 1.07 10.71
CA ARG A 44 7.80 0.65 9.32
C ARG A 44 6.69 0.96 8.34
N GLN A 45 5.70 1.72 8.78
CA GLN A 45 4.57 2.15 7.99
C GLN A 45 4.85 3.55 7.44
N VAL A 46 5.01 3.65 6.13
CA VAL A 46 5.22 4.94 5.44
C VAL A 46 4.08 5.14 4.44
N TYR A 47 3.60 6.38 4.33
CA TYR A 47 2.72 6.80 3.25
C TYR A 47 3.62 7.32 2.11
N VAL A 48 3.39 6.82 0.90
CA VAL A 48 4.12 7.20 -0.30
C VAL A 48 3.17 8.05 -1.15
N PRO A 49 3.40 9.37 -1.27
CA PRO A 49 2.57 10.25 -2.07
C PRO A 49 2.51 9.82 -3.54
N ALA A 50 1.42 10.14 -4.24
CA ALA A 50 1.25 9.79 -5.65
C ALA A 50 2.34 10.43 -6.51
N GLU A 51 2.71 11.67 -6.19
CA GLU A 51 3.72 12.47 -6.86
C GLU A 51 5.11 11.80 -6.86
N VAL A 52 5.43 11.06 -5.80
CA VAL A 52 6.68 10.28 -5.75
C VAL A 52 6.65 9.15 -6.79
N VAL A 53 5.51 8.49 -6.95
CA VAL A 53 5.37 7.38 -7.90
C VAL A 53 5.31 7.88 -9.34
N GLU A 54 4.66 9.00 -9.60
CA GLU A 54 4.69 9.63 -10.94
C GLU A 54 6.13 9.96 -11.36
N ARG A 55 6.94 10.55 -10.47
CA ARG A 55 8.37 10.77 -10.75
C ARG A 55 9.13 9.45 -11.03
N LEU A 56 8.78 8.36 -10.33
CA LEU A 56 9.38 7.05 -10.59
C LEU A 56 8.98 6.48 -11.96
N ILE A 57 7.71 6.67 -12.35
CA ILE A 57 7.17 6.28 -13.66
C ILE A 57 7.88 7.05 -14.77
N ASP A 58 8.08 8.35 -14.61
CA ASP A 58 8.80 9.18 -15.58
C ASP A 58 10.28 8.81 -15.69
N ALA A 59 10.90 8.44 -14.57
CA ALA A 59 12.34 8.13 -14.51
C ALA A 59 12.72 6.73 -15.06
N THR A 60 11.76 5.90 -15.48
CA THR A 60 12.01 4.58 -16.07
C THR A 60 11.54 4.52 -17.53
N PRO A 61 12.38 4.11 -18.50
CA PRO A 61 11.93 3.94 -19.88
C PRO A 61 11.18 2.62 -20.11
N ASP A 62 11.26 1.67 -19.17
CA ASP A 62 10.68 0.32 -19.29
C ASP A 62 9.16 0.35 -19.02
N LEU A 63 8.36 0.06 -20.04
CA LEU A 63 6.89 0.13 -20.01
C LEU A 63 6.26 -0.80 -18.95
N GLU A 64 6.79 -2.02 -18.80
CA GLU A 64 6.33 -2.94 -17.78
C GLU A 64 6.64 -2.42 -16.37
N TRP A 65 7.78 -1.74 -16.17
CA TRP A 65 8.05 -1.07 -14.89
C TRP A 65 7.10 0.10 -14.61
N LYS A 66 6.76 0.91 -15.62
CA LYS A 66 5.77 1.98 -15.48
C LYS A 66 4.42 1.42 -15.05
N LEU A 67 3.94 0.38 -15.74
CA LEU A 67 2.70 -0.29 -15.41
C LEU A 67 2.73 -0.94 -14.02
N LEU A 68 3.84 -1.58 -13.63
CA LEU A 68 3.99 -2.21 -12.32
C LEU A 68 3.87 -1.18 -11.18
N LEU A 69 4.51 -0.02 -11.33
CA LEU A 69 4.43 1.07 -10.37
C LEU A 69 2.99 1.60 -10.26
N ALA A 70 2.35 1.87 -11.39
CA ALA A 70 0.98 2.38 -11.45
C ALA A 70 -0.02 1.41 -10.80
N ILE A 71 -0.03 0.15 -11.21
CA ILE A 71 -0.97 -0.86 -10.69
C ILE A 71 -0.78 -1.07 -9.17
N VAL A 72 0.44 -1.00 -8.65
CA VAL A 72 0.67 -1.18 -7.21
C VAL A 72 0.27 0.06 -6.42
N ARG A 73 0.52 1.26 -6.94
CA ARG A 73 0.22 2.51 -6.23
C ARG A 73 -1.25 2.92 -6.31
N TYR A 74 -1.95 2.54 -7.39
CA TYR A 74 -3.33 2.95 -7.62
C TYR A 74 -4.36 1.84 -7.41
N LEU A 75 -3.98 0.57 -7.57
CA LEU A 75 -4.86 -0.59 -7.36
C LEU A 75 -4.38 -1.51 -6.24
N GLY A 76 -3.20 -1.23 -5.67
CA GLY A 76 -2.71 -1.92 -4.50
C GLY A 76 -2.33 -3.38 -4.75
N LEU A 77 -2.00 -3.84 -5.94
CA LEU A 77 -1.67 -5.27 -6.13
C LEU A 77 -0.46 -5.73 -5.29
N ARG A 78 -0.51 -6.99 -4.86
CA ARG A 78 0.57 -7.66 -4.11
C ARG A 78 1.67 -8.07 -5.06
N VAL A 79 2.78 -7.39 -4.94
CA VAL A 79 4.02 -7.74 -5.64
C VAL A 79 4.76 -8.84 -4.87
N PRO A 80 5.32 -9.86 -5.55
CA PRO A 80 5.33 -10.03 -7.02
C PRO A 80 4.17 -10.87 -7.57
N SER A 81 3.46 -11.61 -6.73
CA SER A 81 2.62 -12.73 -7.18
C SER A 81 1.42 -12.31 -8.02
N GLU A 82 0.76 -11.20 -7.71
CA GLU A 82 -0.46 -10.81 -8.42
C GLU A 82 -0.16 -10.22 -9.79
N PRO A 83 0.70 -9.18 -9.96
CA PRO A 83 0.99 -8.62 -11.28
C PRO A 83 1.55 -9.68 -12.22
N PHE A 84 2.47 -10.52 -11.75
CA PHE A 84 3.07 -11.52 -12.62
C PHE A 84 2.14 -12.66 -12.97
N SER A 85 1.02 -12.86 -12.29
CA SER A 85 0.01 -13.84 -12.71
C SER A 85 -0.98 -13.29 -13.75
N LEU A 86 -0.94 -11.99 -14.06
CA LEU A 86 -1.88 -11.38 -15.00
C LEU A 86 -1.60 -11.77 -16.45
N THR A 87 -2.68 -12.09 -17.17
CA THR A 87 -2.70 -12.36 -18.60
C THR A 87 -3.55 -11.33 -19.33
N TRP A 88 -3.41 -11.22 -20.65
CA TRP A 88 -4.28 -10.33 -21.43
C TRP A 88 -5.75 -10.74 -21.39
N ALA A 89 -6.04 -12.03 -21.17
CA ALA A 89 -7.41 -12.53 -20.96
C ALA A 89 -8.04 -12.03 -19.65
N ASP A 90 -7.26 -11.47 -18.73
CA ASP A 90 -7.76 -10.87 -17.49
C ASP A 90 -8.23 -9.41 -17.68
N VAL A 91 -8.00 -8.81 -18.85
CA VAL A 91 -8.33 -7.40 -19.12
C VAL A 91 -9.66 -7.31 -19.86
N ASP A 92 -10.63 -6.64 -19.25
CA ASP A 92 -11.87 -6.22 -19.88
C ASP A 92 -11.78 -4.72 -20.19
N TRP A 93 -11.48 -4.42 -21.45
CA TRP A 93 -11.29 -3.06 -21.96
C TRP A 93 -12.58 -2.26 -22.01
N GLU A 94 -13.69 -2.90 -22.39
CA GLU A 94 -15.00 -2.26 -22.54
C GLU A 94 -15.52 -1.77 -21.18
N GLN A 95 -15.44 -2.63 -20.16
CA GLN A 95 -15.92 -2.31 -18.82
C GLN A 95 -14.85 -1.66 -17.93
N SER A 96 -13.63 -1.48 -18.44
CA SER A 96 -12.47 -1.00 -17.67
C SER A 96 -12.27 -1.80 -16.38
N ARG A 97 -12.19 -3.13 -16.50
CA ARG A 97 -12.04 -4.07 -15.37
C ARG A 97 -10.82 -4.96 -15.56
N LEU A 98 -10.13 -5.24 -14.46
CA LEU A 98 -9.01 -6.17 -14.41
C LEU A 98 -9.32 -7.29 -13.43
N ARG A 99 -9.27 -8.52 -13.92
CA ARG A 99 -9.40 -9.73 -13.11
C ARG A 99 -8.03 -10.07 -12.49
N VAL A 100 -7.90 -9.87 -11.18
CA VAL A 100 -6.67 -10.18 -10.45
C VAL A 100 -6.78 -11.55 -9.79
N PRO A 101 -5.99 -12.55 -10.21
CA PRO A 101 -6.02 -13.88 -9.60
C PRO A 101 -5.47 -13.86 -8.17
N PHE A 102 -5.85 -14.86 -7.37
CA PHE A 102 -5.29 -15.08 -6.04
C PHE A 102 -4.43 -16.36 -5.99
N PRO A 103 -3.12 -16.29 -6.27
CA PRO A 103 -2.26 -17.49 -6.35
C PRO A 103 -2.14 -18.27 -5.03
N LYS A 104 -2.51 -17.68 -3.89
CA LYS A 104 -2.38 -18.29 -2.55
C LYS A 104 -3.69 -18.66 -1.88
N THR A 105 -4.86 -18.36 -2.48
CA THR A 105 -6.18 -18.63 -1.87
C THR A 105 -7.14 -19.36 -2.79
N GLU A 106 -6.66 -20.03 -3.84
CA GLU A 106 -7.47 -21.05 -4.54
C GLU A 106 -8.11 -22.04 -3.56
N VAL A 107 -7.42 -22.34 -2.46
CA VAL A 107 -7.87 -23.24 -1.39
C VAL A 107 -9.07 -22.68 -0.58
N HIS A 108 -9.47 -21.41 -0.74
CA HIS A 108 -10.49 -20.74 0.10
C HIS A 108 -11.66 -20.12 -0.70
N GLY A 109 -11.93 -20.60 -1.91
CA GLY A 109 -13.22 -20.39 -2.59
C GLY A 109 -13.41 -19.09 -3.38
N LYS A 110 -12.42 -18.18 -3.41
CA LYS A 110 -12.40 -17.01 -4.32
C LYS A 110 -11.12 -17.04 -5.16
N PRO A 111 -11.16 -17.52 -6.41
CA PRO A 111 -9.96 -17.68 -7.24
C PRO A 111 -9.41 -16.35 -7.79
N TYR A 112 -10.22 -15.30 -7.80
CA TYR A 112 -9.82 -13.95 -8.25
C TYR A 112 -10.65 -12.87 -7.56
N ARG A 113 -10.23 -11.61 -7.73
CA ARG A 113 -11.03 -10.41 -7.50
C ARG A 113 -11.03 -9.54 -8.74
N VAL A 114 -12.04 -8.69 -8.87
CA VAL A 114 -12.11 -7.70 -9.96
C VAL A 114 -11.79 -6.33 -9.40
N VAL A 115 -10.92 -5.60 -10.07
CA VAL A 115 -10.58 -4.21 -9.74
C VAL A 115 -10.85 -3.31 -10.94
N PRO A 116 -11.19 -2.03 -10.75
CA PRO A 116 -11.33 -1.10 -11.87
C PRO A 116 -9.96 -0.79 -12.49
N ILE A 117 -9.91 -0.64 -13.80
CA ILE A 117 -8.77 -0.02 -14.49
C ILE A 117 -8.93 1.48 -14.35
N VAL A 118 -8.33 2.05 -13.30
CA VAL A 118 -8.47 3.48 -12.97
C VAL A 118 -7.68 4.37 -13.93
N PRO A 119 -8.05 5.65 -14.10
CA PRO A 119 -7.41 6.54 -15.07
C PRO A 119 -5.87 6.62 -14.97
N PRO A 120 -5.24 6.66 -13.79
CA PRO A 120 -3.77 6.64 -13.69
C PRO A 120 -3.10 5.33 -14.14
N VAL A 121 -3.84 4.23 -14.27
CA VAL A 121 -3.31 2.93 -14.70
C VAL A 121 -3.49 2.73 -16.21
N ARG A 122 -4.61 3.21 -16.75
CA ARG A 122 -5.03 2.91 -18.12
C ARG A 122 -3.98 3.22 -19.19
N PRO A 123 -3.34 4.41 -19.23
CA PRO A 123 -2.35 4.73 -20.27
C PRO A 123 -1.14 3.80 -20.23
N HIS A 124 -0.72 3.37 -19.04
CA HIS A 124 0.40 2.44 -18.90
C HIS A 124 0.03 1.01 -19.33
N LEU A 125 -1.22 0.61 -19.11
CA LEU A 125 -1.71 -0.71 -19.52
C LEU A 125 -1.84 -0.77 -21.04
N GLU A 126 -2.39 0.28 -21.66
CA GLU A 126 -2.49 0.43 -23.11
C GLU A 126 -1.09 0.45 -23.75
N ALA A 127 -0.13 1.20 -23.18
CA ALA A 127 1.23 1.24 -23.72
C ALA A 127 1.93 -0.13 -23.70
N VAL A 128 1.69 -0.96 -22.66
CA VAL A 128 2.24 -2.33 -22.62
C VAL A 128 1.51 -3.25 -23.60
N TRP A 129 0.20 -3.05 -23.81
CA TRP A 129 -0.59 -3.80 -24.78
C TRP A 129 -0.14 -3.53 -26.22
N GLU A 130 0.01 -2.26 -26.59
CA GLU A 130 0.47 -1.86 -27.93
C GLU A 130 1.90 -2.34 -28.23
N ALA A 131 2.73 -2.47 -27.19
CA ALA A 131 4.08 -3.00 -27.32
C ALA A 131 4.17 -4.54 -27.28
N ALA A 132 3.06 -5.24 -27.03
CA ALA A 132 3.04 -6.69 -26.91
C ALA A 132 3.09 -7.37 -28.28
N GLU A 133 3.97 -8.37 -28.43
CA GLU A 133 4.06 -9.15 -29.66
C GLU A 133 2.94 -10.20 -29.74
N PRO A 134 2.47 -10.57 -30.96
CA PRO A 134 1.51 -11.65 -31.13
C PRO A 134 1.94 -12.93 -30.41
N GLY A 135 1.03 -13.51 -29.63
CA GLY A 135 1.28 -14.73 -28.85
C GLY A 135 1.85 -14.51 -27.45
N GLN A 136 2.22 -13.28 -27.07
CA GLN A 136 2.54 -12.98 -25.67
C GLN A 136 1.28 -13.05 -24.82
N VAL A 137 1.22 -13.99 -23.86
CA VAL A 137 0.02 -14.21 -23.02
C VAL A 137 0.00 -13.34 -21.76
N PHE A 138 1.17 -13.12 -21.14
CA PHE A 138 1.28 -12.42 -19.86
C PHE A 138 1.47 -10.92 -20.06
N ILE A 139 0.82 -10.11 -19.23
CA ILE A 139 0.96 -8.64 -19.26
C ILE A 139 2.40 -8.22 -18.97
N PHE A 140 3.05 -8.86 -17.98
CA PHE A 140 4.43 -8.59 -17.60
C PHE A 140 5.39 -9.62 -18.22
N HIS A 141 5.34 -9.78 -19.54
CA HIS A 141 6.06 -10.81 -20.27
C HIS A 141 7.59 -10.72 -20.08
N ARG A 142 8.18 -9.55 -20.31
CA ARG A 142 9.64 -9.34 -20.24
C ARG A 142 10.15 -9.39 -18.81
N LEU A 143 9.43 -8.79 -17.86
CA LEU A 143 9.78 -8.89 -16.45
C LEU A 143 9.69 -10.31 -15.96
N ARG A 144 8.82 -11.16 -16.54
CA ARG A 144 8.75 -12.61 -16.27
C ARG A 144 9.93 -13.41 -16.82
N GLN A 145 10.54 -12.97 -17.92
CA GLN A 145 11.62 -13.71 -18.60
C GLN A 145 13.02 -13.45 -18.04
N ARG A 146 13.21 -12.47 -17.15
CA ARG A 146 14.53 -12.21 -16.56
C ARG A 146 15.01 -13.42 -15.78
N GLU A 147 16.23 -13.87 -16.05
CA GLU A 147 16.91 -15.09 -15.54
C GLU A 147 16.65 -15.44 -14.06
N SER A 148 16.46 -14.42 -13.20
CA SER A 148 15.99 -14.53 -11.81
C SER A 148 14.63 -15.22 -11.60
N LEU A 149 13.86 -15.47 -12.66
CA LEU A 149 12.52 -16.09 -12.65
C LEU A 149 12.47 -17.47 -13.29
N ASN A 150 13.50 -17.92 -14.02
CA ASN A 150 13.58 -19.33 -14.44
C ASN A 150 13.78 -20.27 -13.24
N ALA A 151 14.26 -19.75 -12.09
CA ALA A 151 14.24 -20.44 -10.80
C ALA A 151 12.84 -20.47 -10.12
N ALA A 152 11.88 -19.65 -10.58
CA ALA A 152 10.54 -19.54 -10.01
C ALA A 152 9.56 -20.62 -10.51
N ASN A 153 9.97 -21.48 -11.46
CA ASN A 153 9.26 -22.73 -11.81
C ASN A 153 9.11 -23.71 -10.64
N ARG A 154 9.63 -23.39 -9.45
CA ARG A 154 9.41 -24.13 -8.19
C ARG A 154 8.52 -23.41 -7.17
N GLY A 155 7.72 -22.42 -7.58
CA GLY A 155 6.78 -21.72 -6.68
C GLY A 155 7.44 -20.69 -5.74
N TRP A 156 8.72 -20.37 -5.97
CA TRP A 156 9.47 -19.41 -5.18
C TRP A 156 9.56 -18.06 -5.90
N TRP A 157 8.55 -17.21 -5.71
CA TRP A 157 8.56 -15.80 -6.15
C TRP A 157 9.57 -14.92 -5.39
N ALA A 158 10.48 -15.50 -4.62
CA ALA A 158 11.30 -14.82 -3.62
C ALA A 158 12.45 -13.98 -4.20
N ASN A 159 12.83 -14.16 -5.46
CA ASN A 159 14.08 -13.63 -6.01
C ASN A 159 13.93 -12.79 -7.30
N VAL A 160 12.76 -12.21 -7.58
CA VAL A 160 12.71 -11.19 -8.64
C VAL A 160 13.45 -9.96 -8.13
N ASN A 161 14.47 -9.48 -8.88
CA ASN A 161 15.29 -8.33 -8.49
C ASN A 161 14.54 -6.97 -8.53
N LEU A 162 13.24 -6.99 -8.26
CA LEU A 162 12.34 -5.85 -8.16
C LEU A 162 12.79 -4.90 -7.06
N ARG A 163 13.26 -5.43 -5.93
CA ARG A 163 13.67 -4.58 -4.81
C ARG A 163 14.85 -3.69 -5.18
N GLN A 164 15.93 -4.23 -5.74
CA GLN A 164 17.10 -3.41 -6.05
C GLN A 164 16.85 -2.48 -7.22
N HIS A 165 16.04 -2.91 -8.20
CA HIS A 165 15.67 -2.02 -9.29
C HIS A 165 14.85 -0.82 -8.77
N LEU A 166 13.85 -1.05 -7.91
CA LEU A 166 13.09 0.05 -7.31
C LEU A 166 13.98 0.96 -6.44
N LEU A 167 14.93 0.42 -5.69
CA LEU A 167 15.89 1.24 -4.93
C LEU A 167 16.74 2.13 -5.86
N ARG A 168 17.17 1.62 -7.02
CA ARG A 168 17.89 2.42 -8.03
C ARG A 168 17.03 3.53 -8.62
N LEU A 169 15.74 3.26 -8.89
CA LEU A 169 14.81 4.29 -9.36
C LEU A 169 14.57 5.38 -8.31
N ILE A 170 14.37 4.98 -7.05
CA ILE A 170 14.22 5.90 -5.91
C ILE A 170 15.46 6.81 -5.79
N ALA A 171 16.66 6.23 -5.83
CA ALA A 171 17.90 7.00 -5.80
C ALA A 171 18.02 7.95 -7.02
N ARG A 172 17.59 7.52 -8.21
CA ARG A 172 17.63 8.32 -9.44
C ARG A 172 16.79 9.60 -9.34
N ILE A 173 15.66 9.56 -8.64
CA ILE A 173 14.79 10.73 -8.43
C ILE A 173 15.16 11.55 -7.18
N GLY A 174 16.26 11.22 -6.51
CA GLY A 174 16.72 11.91 -5.30
C GLY A 174 15.87 11.64 -4.05
N GLU A 175 15.03 10.60 -4.06
CA GLU A 175 14.14 10.28 -2.95
C GLU A 175 14.81 9.32 -1.95
N GLN A 176 14.46 9.42 -0.66
CA GLN A 176 14.98 8.49 0.34
C GLN A 176 14.22 7.16 0.30
N PRO A 177 14.92 6.01 0.35
CA PRO A 177 14.26 4.71 0.30
C PRO A 177 13.44 4.45 1.56
N TRP A 178 12.18 4.06 1.38
CA TRP A 178 11.30 3.74 2.49
C TRP A 178 11.34 2.24 2.88
N PRO A 179 11.00 1.90 4.13
CA PRO A 179 10.86 0.52 4.54
C PRO A 179 9.75 -0.19 3.76
N ARG A 180 9.92 -1.51 3.56
CA ARG A 180 8.91 -2.40 2.93
C ARG A 180 8.36 -1.93 1.58
N LEU A 181 9.16 -1.23 0.77
CA LEU A 181 8.86 -0.68 -0.57
C LEU A 181 7.46 -0.98 -1.14
N TRP A 182 7.27 -2.20 -1.68
CA TRP A 182 6.02 -2.63 -2.32
C TRP A 182 4.80 -2.67 -1.40
N HIS A 183 4.98 -3.06 -0.13
CA HIS A 183 3.88 -3.03 0.84
C HIS A 183 3.47 -1.61 1.18
N SER A 184 4.42 -0.67 1.23
CA SER A 184 4.13 0.73 1.53
C SER A 184 3.40 1.40 0.36
N LEU A 185 3.76 1.07 -0.89
CA LEU A 185 2.99 1.49 -2.07
C LEU A 185 1.56 0.96 -2.02
N ARG A 186 1.40 -0.34 -1.78
CA ARG A 186 0.07 -0.97 -1.62
C ARG A 186 -0.73 -0.34 -0.47
N ALA A 187 -0.09 -0.02 0.66
CA ALA A 187 -0.78 0.60 1.78
C ALA A 187 -1.20 2.05 1.50
N SER A 188 -0.41 2.76 0.72
CA SER A 188 -0.74 4.12 0.27
C SER A 188 -1.91 4.09 -0.72
N ALA A 189 -1.93 3.11 -1.64
CA ALA A 189 -3.07 2.86 -2.53
C ALA A 189 -4.38 2.68 -1.76
N GLU A 190 -4.37 1.80 -0.75
CA GLU A 190 -5.55 1.54 0.07
C GLU A 190 -6.01 2.77 0.86
N THR A 191 -5.06 3.55 1.40
CA THR A 191 -5.37 4.81 2.10
C THR A 191 -6.12 5.77 1.17
N ASP A 192 -5.59 5.99 -0.03
CA ASP A 192 -6.19 6.90 -1.01
C ASP A 192 -7.54 6.39 -1.54
N LEU A 193 -7.68 5.07 -1.71
CA LEU A 193 -8.94 4.46 -2.13
C LEU A 193 -10.01 4.61 -1.06
N VAL A 194 -9.68 4.40 0.23
CA VAL A 194 -10.62 4.60 1.35
C VAL A 194 -11.03 6.07 1.48
N ALA A 195 -10.14 7.01 1.17
CA ALA A 195 -10.47 8.43 1.15
C ALA A 195 -11.46 8.82 0.04
N ARG A 196 -11.65 7.96 -0.98
CA ARG A 196 -12.50 8.19 -2.17
C ARG A 196 -13.74 7.31 -2.23
N PHE A 197 -13.70 6.10 -1.68
CA PHE A 197 -14.73 5.09 -1.85
C PHE A 197 -15.09 4.42 -0.52
N PRO A 198 -16.32 3.90 -0.37
CA PRO A 198 -16.72 3.19 0.85
C PRO A 198 -15.79 2.02 1.17
N LEU A 199 -15.47 1.84 2.46
CA LEU A 199 -14.50 0.84 2.93
C LEU A 199 -14.78 -0.58 2.42
N HIS A 200 -16.04 -1.00 2.38
CA HIS A 200 -16.40 -2.35 1.91
C HIS A 200 -16.03 -2.57 0.43
N VAL A 201 -16.19 -1.55 -0.42
CA VAL A 201 -15.78 -1.58 -1.83
C VAL A 201 -14.26 -1.71 -1.95
N VAL A 202 -13.53 -0.88 -1.20
CA VAL A 202 -12.06 -0.90 -1.21
C VAL A 202 -11.53 -2.25 -0.72
N THR A 203 -12.09 -2.81 0.35
CA THR A 203 -11.64 -4.13 0.85
C THR A 203 -11.87 -5.25 -0.17
N ALA A 204 -12.95 -5.17 -0.96
CA ALA A 204 -13.20 -6.10 -2.07
C ALA A 204 -12.13 -5.97 -3.18
N TRP A 205 -11.78 -4.74 -3.58
CA TRP A 205 -10.74 -4.48 -4.59
C TRP A 205 -9.33 -4.81 -4.10
N MET A 206 -9.02 -4.54 -2.84
CA MET A 206 -7.73 -4.84 -2.23
C MET A 206 -7.60 -6.35 -1.98
N GLY A 207 -8.70 -7.06 -1.78
CA GLY A 207 -8.70 -8.47 -1.37
C GLY A 207 -8.14 -8.63 0.05
N ASN A 208 -8.59 -7.81 0.99
CA ASN A 208 -8.33 -7.92 2.43
C ASN A 208 -9.65 -7.82 3.21
N THR A 209 -9.59 -7.94 4.55
CA THR A 209 -10.78 -7.81 5.40
C THR A 209 -10.88 -6.40 5.97
N SER A 210 -12.10 -5.94 6.27
CA SER A 210 -12.34 -4.64 6.93
C SER A 210 -11.56 -4.50 8.24
N LYS A 211 -11.43 -5.56 9.03
CA LYS A 211 -10.61 -5.58 10.26
C LYS A 211 -9.12 -5.32 10.00
N VAL A 212 -8.60 -5.79 8.87
CA VAL A 212 -7.23 -5.50 8.43
C VAL A 212 -7.15 -4.06 7.90
N ALA A 213 -8.17 -3.60 7.18
CA ALA A 213 -8.29 -2.23 6.67
C ALA A 213 -8.35 -1.17 7.80
N THR A 214 -9.16 -1.38 8.83
CA THR A 214 -9.28 -0.46 9.98
C THR A 214 -8.01 -0.40 10.83
N LYS A 215 -7.28 -1.53 11.00
CA LYS A 215 -6.07 -1.59 11.84
C LYS A 215 -4.82 -0.97 11.20
N HIS A 216 -4.78 -0.87 9.87
CA HIS A 216 -3.56 -0.51 9.14
C HIS A 216 -3.70 0.71 8.19
N TYR A 217 -4.92 1.20 7.91
CA TYR A 217 -5.16 2.09 6.75
C TYR A 217 -5.99 3.35 6.99
N LEU A 218 -6.49 3.58 8.21
CA LEU A 218 -7.04 4.90 8.59
C LEU A 218 -5.90 5.86 8.90
N ARG A 219 -5.10 6.22 7.89
CA ARG A 219 -4.07 7.25 8.05
C ARG A 219 -4.61 8.58 7.58
N VAL A 220 -4.48 9.58 8.44
CA VAL A 220 -4.74 10.98 8.08
C VAL A 220 -3.63 11.41 7.12
N THR A 221 -4.01 11.82 5.93
CA THR A 221 -3.14 12.42 4.92
C THR A 221 -3.13 13.94 5.08
N PRO A 222 -2.09 14.66 4.59
CA PRO A 222 -2.11 16.12 4.54
C PRO A 222 -3.37 16.68 3.85
N GLN A 223 -3.84 16.00 2.81
CA GLN A 223 -5.04 16.36 2.05
C GLN A 223 -6.32 16.23 2.87
N ASP A 224 -6.39 15.32 3.83
CA ASP A 224 -7.56 15.20 4.72
C ASP A 224 -7.73 16.43 5.62
N TYR A 225 -6.62 17.06 6.04
CA TYR A 225 -6.68 18.33 6.78
C TYR A 225 -7.22 19.45 5.90
N THR A 226 -6.72 19.56 4.66
CA THR A 226 -7.22 20.54 3.69
C THR A 226 -8.70 20.31 3.41
N ARG A 227 -9.11 19.07 3.13
CA ARG A 227 -10.53 18.74 2.88
C ARG A 227 -11.42 19.11 4.06
N ALA A 228 -11.02 18.76 5.29
CA ALA A 228 -11.81 19.03 6.48
C ALA A 228 -12.09 20.53 6.70
N ILE A 229 -11.19 21.42 6.28
CA ILE A 229 -11.36 22.88 6.40
C ILE A 229 -12.04 23.52 5.19
N THR A 230 -11.97 22.90 4.00
CA THR A 230 -12.52 23.47 2.75
C THR A 230 -13.86 22.88 2.33
N GLU A 231 -14.18 21.64 2.71
CA GLU A 231 -15.44 20.99 2.36
C GLU A 231 -16.60 21.59 3.17
N ALA A 232 -17.75 21.80 2.52
CA ALA A 232 -18.95 22.27 3.20
C ALA A 232 -19.49 21.17 4.12
N TRP A 233 -19.66 21.49 5.40
CA TRP A 233 -20.25 20.58 6.38
C TRP A 233 -21.77 20.75 6.39
N ASN A 234 -22.51 19.66 6.22
CA ASN A 234 -23.96 19.67 6.42
C ASN A 234 -24.26 19.71 7.92
N GLY A 235 -24.44 20.92 8.45
CA GLY A 235 -24.73 21.17 9.86
C GLY A 235 -23.54 21.78 10.60
N GLY A 236 -23.39 23.09 10.44
CA GLY A 236 -22.61 23.95 11.32
C GLY A 236 -23.33 25.27 11.40
N THR A 237 -23.76 25.67 12.60
CA THR A 237 -24.24 27.04 12.84
C THR A 237 -23.20 28.00 12.32
N GLU A 238 -23.63 28.98 11.52
CA GLU A 238 -22.82 30.10 11.05
C GLU A 238 -22.08 30.74 12.24
N SER A 239 -20.88 30.28 12.54
CA SER A 239 -19.94 31.06 13.35
C SER A 239 -19.14 31.87 12.36
N GLY A 240 -19.69 33.06 12.10
CA GLY A 240 -19.12 34.05 11.24
C GLY A 240 -17.65 34.32 11.54
N THR A 241 -16.93 34.57 10.46
CA THR A 241 -15.67 35.28 10.34
C THR A 241 -15.28 36.08 11.59
N ARG A 242 -14.47 35.51 12.47
CA ARG A 242 -13.64 36.30 13.40
C ARG A 242 -12.24 36.42 12.84
N VAL A 243 -12.13 37.14 11.72
CA VAL A 243 -10.87 37.72 11.26
C VAL A 243 -11.04 39.22 11.19
N ALA A 244 -11.16 39.84 12.36
CA ALA A 244 -10.86 41.25 12.59
C ALA A 244 -10.72 41.46 14.10
N GLN A 245 -9.75 42.29 14.49
CA GLN A 245 -9.47 42.75 15.86
C GLN A 245 -8.58 41.86 16.73
N LYS A 246 -7.29 41.79 16.37
CA LYS A 246 -6.22 41.64 17.37
C LYS A 246 -5.04 42.61 17.14
N ALA A 247 -5.34 43.83 16.67
CA ALA A 247 -4.33 44.87 16.41
C ALA A 247 -4.54 46.17 17.20
N ALA A 248 -5.55 46.30 18.08
CA ALA A 248 -5.84 47.55 18.79
C ALA A 248 -5.63 47.51 20.33
N GLN A 249 -5.06 46.44 20.90
CA GLN A 249 -4.85 46.34 22.36
C GLN A 249 -3.44 46.72 22.85
N ASN A 250 -2.54 47.17 21.97
CA ASN A 250 -1.25 47.74 22.39
C ASN A 250 -1.16 49.20 21.95
N VAL A 251 -1.92 50.08 22.61
CA VAL A 251 -1.56 51.50 22.69
C VAL A 251 -1.06 51.74 24.12
N PRO A 252 0.18 52.19 24.33
CA PRO A 252 0.68 52.50 25.67
C PRO A 252 -0.04 53.74 26.21
N ALA A 253 -0.46 53.70 27.48
CA ALA A 253 -1.06 54.84 28.17
C ALA A 253 -0.04 56.00 28.30
N PRO A 254 -0.44 57.26 28.07
CA PRO A 254 0.45 58.40 28.25
C PRO A 254 0.64 58.72 29.73
N SER A 255 1.89 59.00 30.11
CA SER A 255 2.32 59.42 31.44
C SER A 255 1.73 60.77 31.82
N SER A 256 0.94 60.85 32.89
CA SER A 256 0.62 62.11 33.56
C SER A 256 1.64 62.38 34.67
N LYS A 257 2.46 63.40 34.44
CA LYS A 257 3.25 64.09 35.47
C LYS A 257 2.29 64.75 36.46
N HIS A 258 2.46 64.50 37.76
CA HIS A 258 1.88 65.34 38.80
C HIS A 258 2.82 66.53 39.04
N SER A 259 2.31 67.74 38.85
CA SER A 259 2.83 68.98 39.41
C SER A 259 1.86 69.48 40.49
N GLU A 260 2.47 69.85 41.60
CA GLU A 260 2.05 70.56 42.82
C GLU A 260 0.73 71.37 42.81
N ASN A 261 -0.01 71.23 43.92
CA ASN A 261 -0.17 72.30 44.93
C ASN A 261 -0.39 71.67 46.30
#